data_AF-A0A9E7YK78-F1
#
_entry.id   AF-A0A9E7YK78-F1
#
_cell.length_a   1.000
_cell.length_b   1.000
_cell.length_c   1.000
_cell.angle_alpha   90.00
_cell.angle_beta   90.00
_cell.angle_gamma   90.00
#
_symmetry.space_group_name_H-M   'P 1'
#
loop_
_entity.id
_entity.type
_entity.pdbx_description
1 polymer ?
#
loop_
_entity_poly.entity_id
_entity_poly.type
_entity_poly.pdbx_seq_one_letter_code
_entity_poly.pdbx_strand_id
1 'polypeptide(L)'
;MNLHLAEAGRTLIPRKDDEYGLLSPAMVLMTFIAGLVDALSYLALGHVFVANVTGNIVFLGFALAHAQGFVWWTSALTLVCFAFGAFIGGRIIRRFGEHRARHLLISSIVQAAFILAALIGLYLLNHYSAEPALGMGSMRASSQPSLNFPTARHIDVHHLMLIVLIAPAMGIQNSTARRLAVPDLPTTVLTMTVTGIVADTSAHGHEMSKLGRRAVAVLAMFLGALTGAALQSKGHEDIILMVALACLLAVIGMMLAHAHSTAAWATARH
;
A
#
# COMPACT_ATOMS: atom_id res chain seq x y z
N MET A 1 2.82 -32.87 7.97
CA MET A 1 2.60 -31.64 7.19
C MET A 1 2.59 -30.48 8.18
N ASN A 2 3.63 -29.64 8.17
CA ASN A 2 3.92 -28.70 9.26
C ASN A 2 2.74 -27.74 9.49
N LEU A 3 2.31 -27.61 10.75
CA LEU A 3 1.15 -26.81 11.18
C LEU A 3 1.16 -25.40 10.57
N HIS A 4 2.35 -24.80 10.42
CA HIS A 4 2.60 -23.50 9.79
C HIS A 4 2.20 -23.39 8.32
N LEU A 5 2.46 -24.43 7.51
CA LEU A 5 2.13 -24.41 6.07
C LEU A 5 0.61 -24.52 5.87
N ALA A 6 -0.06 -25.28 6.73
CA ALA A 6 -1.52 -25.37 6.72
C ALA A 6 -2.18 -24.05 7.12
N GLU A 7 -1.61 -23.33 8.10
CA GLU A 7 -2.08 -22.01 8.55
C GLU A 7 -1.84 -20.92 7.48
N ALA A 8 -0.66 -20.90 6.86
CA ALA A 8 -0.37 -20.01 5.73
C ALA A 8 -1.35 -20.26 4.57
N GLY A 9 -1.63 -21.54 4.26
CA GLY A 9 -2.64 -21.94 3.28
C GLY A 9 -4.04 -21.45 3.63
N ARG A 10 -4.47 -21.54 4.90
CA ARG A 10 -5.77 -21.04 5.38
C ARG A 10 -5.89 -19.52 5.31
N THR A 11 -4.79 -18.80 5.49
CA THR A 11 -4.76 -17.33 5.35
C THR A 11 -5.04 -16.90 3.91
N LEU A 12 -4.53 -17.67 2.92
CA LEU A 12 -4.73 -17.40 1.49
C LEU A 12 -6.05 -17.96 0.96
N ILE A 13 -6.46 -19.14 1.42
CA ILE A 13 -7.68 -19.83 1.00
C ILE A 13 -8.45 -20.24 2.26
N PRO A 14 -9.25 -19.32 2.83
CA PRO A 14 -10.02 -19.58 4.04
C PRO A 14 -11.15 -20.58 3.75
N ARG A 15 -11.44 -21.45 4.72
CA ARG A 15 -12.64 -22.31 4.69
C ARG A 15 -13.88 -21.49 5.01
N LYS A 16 -15.07 -21.98 4.63
CA LYS A 16 -16.35 -21.29 4.87
C LYS A 16 -16.62 -20.96 6.35
N ASP A 17 -15.97 -21.70 7.25
CA ASP A 17 -16.21 -21.66 8.71
C ASP A 17 -15.10 -20.89 9.47
N ASP A 18 -14.17 -20.25 8.76
CA ASP A 18 -13.03 -19.55 9.37
C ASP A 18 -13.43 -18.19 9.95
N GLU A 19 -12.87 -17.82 11.10
CA GLU A 19 -13.28 -16.65 11.91
C GLU A 19 -13.21 -15.32 11.14
N TYR A 20 -12.22 -15.21 10.23
CA TYR A 20 -11.98 -14.02 9.43
C TYR A 20 -12.43 -14.18 7.96
N GLY A 21 -12.81 -15.39 7.54
CA GLY A 21 -13.25 -15.68 6.18
C GLY A 21 -12.39 -15.00 5.09
N LEU A 22 -13.05 -14.39 4.10
CA LEU A 22 -12.41 -13.68 2.98
C LEU A 22 -11.69 -12.36 3.36
N LEU A 23 -11.76 -11.91 4.61
CA LEU A 23 -11.04 -10.70 5.05
C LEU A 23 -9.53 -10.97 5.07
N SER A 24 -9.09 -12.18 5.44
CA SER A 24 -7.67 -12.54 5.48
C SER A 24 -6.98 -12.41 4.11
N PRO A 25 -7.44 -13.06 3.03
CA PRO A 25 -6.80 -12.91 1.72
C PRO A 25 -6.94 -11.49 1.15
N ALA A 26 -8.04 -10.79 1.43
CA ALA A 26 -8.18 -9.39 1.03
C ALA A 26 -7.14 -8.48 1.72
N MET A 27 -6.89 -8.70 3.01
CA MET A 27 -5.86 -7.98 3.75
C MET A 27 -4.44 -8.31 3.27
N VAL A 28 -4.17 -9.57 2.90
CA VAL A 28 -2.89 -9.95 2.26
C VAL A 28 -2.69 -9.19 0.95
N LEU A 29 -3.75 -9.08 0.13
CA LEU A 29 -3.70 -8.35 -1.13
C LEU A 29 -3.51 -6.83 -0.92
N MET A 30 -4.17 -6.26 0.09
CA MET A 30 -3.95 -4.87 0.52
C MET A 30 -2.50 -4.65 0.98
N THR A 31 -1.91 -5.60 1.72
CA THR A 31 -0.52 -5.55 2.16
C THR A 31 0.47 -5.64 1.00
N PHE A 32 0.16 -6.44 -0.02
CA PHE A 32 0.90 -6.45 -1.28
C PHE A 32 0.84 -5.08 -1.99
N ILE A 33 -0.36 -4.49 -2.12
CA ILE A 33 -0.54 -3.15 -2.71
C ILE A 33 0.31 -2.12 -1.97
N ALA A 34 0.35 -2.16 -0.64
CA ALA A 34 1.15 -1.25 0.17
C ALA A 34 2.64 -1.31 -0.15
N GLY A 35 3.22 -2.52 -0.21
CA GLY A 35 4.62 -2.69 -0.62
C GLY A 35 4.87 -2.21 -2.05
N LEU A 36 3.95 -2.51 -2.96
CA LEU A 36 4.02 -2.15 -4.38
C LEU A 36 4.05 -0.62 -4.57
N VAL A 37 3.12 0.11 -3.96
CA VAL A 37 3.06 1.57 -4.08
C VAL A 37 4.19 2.26 -3.31
N ASP A 38 4.67 1.67 -2.21
CA ASP A 38 5.83 2.21 -1.48
C ASP A 38 7.10 2.15 -2.31
N ALA A 39 7.33 1.06 -3.05
CA ALA A 39 8.46 0.96 -3.96
C ALA A 39 8.38 2.01 -5.08
N LEU A 40 7.20 2.21 -5.68
CA LEU A 40 6.97 3.30 -6.65
C LEU A 40 7.27 4.66 -6.01
N SER A 41 6.69 4.95 -4.84
CA SER A 41 6.83 6.26 -4.21
C SER A 41 8.26 6.57 -3.75
N TYR A 42 8.99 5.56 -3.31
CA TYR A 42 10.35 5.76 -2.83
C TYR A 42 11.35 5.88 -3.98
N LEU A 43 11.18 5.10 -5.06
CA LEU A 43 12.12 5.07 -6.18
C LEU A 43 11.82 6.14 -7.24
N ALA A 44 10.55 6.52 -7.42
CA ALA A 44 10.14 7.50 -8.42
C ALA A 44 9.76 8.85 -7.79
N LEU A 45 8.99 8.85 -6.69
CA LEU A 45 8.26 10.05 -6.22
C LEU A 45 8.99 10.93 -5.20
N GLY A 46 10.33 10.96 -5.25
CA GLY A 46 11.12 11.82 -4.37
C GLY A 46 11.31 11.27 -2.95
N HIS A 47 11.52 9.96 -2.84
CA HIS A 47 11.92 9.26 -1.61
C HIS A 47 10.93 9.42 -0.45
N VAL A 48 9.63 9.31 -0.75
CA VAL A 48 8.57 9.28 0.27
C VAL A 48 7.94 7.89 0.33
N PHE A 49 7.38 7.54 1.49
CA PHE A 49 6.58 6.31 1.67
C PHE A 49 5.10 6.66 1.75
N VAL A 50 4.29 6.14 0.86
CA VAL A 50 2.86 6.52 0.82
C VAL A 50 2.00 5.58 1.67
N ALA A 51 2.45 4.35 1.89
CA ALA A 51 1.85 3.35 2.78
C ALA A 51 2.49 3.37 4.18
N ASN A 52 3.82 3.30 4.26
CA ASN A 52 4.57 3.30 5.52
C ASN A 52 4.89 4.71 6.00
N VAL A 53 3.83 5.49 6.24
CA VAL A 53 3.91 6.95 6.38
C VAL A 53 4.74 7.43 7.58
N THR A 54 4.97 6.58 8.59
CA THR A 54 5.84 6.87 9.74
C THR A 54 7.27 7.23 9.33
N GLY A 55 7.79 6.64 8.26
CA GLY A 55 9.10 6.97 7.72
C GLY A 55 9.21 8.43 7.26
N ASN A 56 8.12 9.03 6.75
CA ASN A 56 8.15 10.42 6.31
C ASN A 56 8.28 11.43 7.46
N ILE A 57 7.90 11.05 8.69
CA ILE A 57 8.15 11.91 9.86
C ILE A 57 9.66 12.01 10.10
N VAL A 58 10.37 10.89 9.95
CA VAL A 58 11.84 10.84 10.05
C VAL A 58 12.49 11.61 8.89
N PHE A 59 12.02 11.42 7.65
CA PHE A 59 12.52 12.16 6.49
C PHE A 59 12.30 13.67 6.59
N LEU A 60 11.16 14.09 7.15
CA LEU A 60 10.91 15.49 7.47
C LEU A 60 11.95 16.01 8.48
N GLY A 61 12.27 15.23 9.51
CA GLY A 61 13.33 15.56 10.47
C GLY A 61 14.71 15.71 9.81
N PHE A 62 15.07 14.77 8.93
CA PHE A 62 16.33 14.85 8.16
C PHE A 62 16.39 16.09 7.28
N ALA A 63 15.30 16.41 6.58
CA ALA A 63 15.22 17.58 5.73
C ALA A 63 15.32 18.90 6.53
N LEU A 64 14.69 18.99 7.70
CA LEU A 64 14.80 20.14 8.60
C LEU A 64 16.22 20.28 9.19
N ALA A 65 16.92 19.16 9.39
CA ALA A 65 18.32 19.11 9.79
C ALA A 65 19.31 19.37 8.62
N HIS A 66 18.82 19.71 7.42
CA HIS A 66 19.60 19.96 6.22
C HIS A 66 20.45 18.76 5.74
N ALA A 67 20.00 17.53 6.02
CA ALA A 67 20.60 16.33 5.44
C ALA A 67 20.39 16.29 3.92
N GLN A 68 21.41 15.84 3.18
CA GLN A 68 21.35 15.79 1.71
C GLN A 68 20.37 14.70 1.23
N GLY A 69 19.68 14.97 0.11
CA GLY A 69 18.80 13.99 -0.55
C GLY A 69 17.34 13.99 -0.07
N PHE A 70 16.95 14.84 0.89
CA PHE A 70 15.59 14.89 1.43
C PHE A 70 14.90 16.23 1.16
N VAL A 71 13.60 16.15 0.88
CA VAL A 71 12.76 17.32 0.59
C VAL A 71 11.68 17.41 1.65
N TRP A 72 11.71 18.46 2.47
CA TRP A 72 10.80 18.59 3.61
C TRP A 72 9.34 18.66 3.14
N TRP A 73 9.08 19.37 2.04
CA TRP A 73 7.71 19.64 1.59
C TRP A 73 7.03 18.42 0.99
N THR A 74 7.74 17.48 0.35
CA THR A 74 7.15 16.23 -0.18
C THR A 74 6.73 15.30 0.94
N SER A 75 7.54 15.21 2.00
CA SER A 75 7.21 14.46 3.22
C SER A 75 6.01 15.08 3.93
N ALA A 76 5.99 16.41 4.09
CA ALA A 76 4.86 17.12 4.69
C ALA A 76 3.57 16.96 3.87
N LEU A 77 3.65 17.09 2.54
CA LEU A 77 2.51 16.90 1.64
C LEU A 77 1.95 15.48 1.75
N THR A 78 2.82 14.47 1.72
CA THR A 78 2.44 13.06 1.89
C THR A 78 1.70 12.84 3.20
N LEU A 79 2.20 13.41 4.31
CA LEU A 79 1.57 13.33 5.63
C LEU A 79 0.16 13.96 5.64
N VAL A 80 0.00 15.14 5.04
CA VAL A 80 -1.29 15.85 4.96
C VAL A 80 -2.29 15.08 4.09
N CYS A 81 -1.88 14.64 2.90
CA CYS A 81 -2.74 13.88 2.00
C CYS A 81 -3.15 12.53 2.61
N PHE A 82 -2.22 11.84 3.29
CA PHE A 82 -2.53 10.61 4.02
C PHE A 82 -3.51 10.85 5.17
N ALA A 83 -3.32 11.91 5.96
CA ALA A 83 -4.23 12.26 7.05
C ALA A 83 -5.65 12.57 6.51
N PHE A 84 -5.75 13.25 5.37
CA PHE A 84 -7.03 13.48 4.69
C PHE A 84 -7.69 12.17 4.25
N GLY A 85 -6.92 11.23 3.68
CA GLY A 85 -7.41 9.89 3.37
C GLY A 85 -7.90 9.11 4.59
N ALA A 86 -7.12 9.13 5.68
CA ALA A 86 -7.49 8.48 6.93
C ALA A 86 -8.77 9.08 7.54
N PHE A 87 -8.98 10.39 7.38
CA PHE A 87 -10.22 11.06 7.76
C PHE A 87 -11.42 10.59 6.92
N ILE A 88 -11.28 10.48 5.59
CA ILE A 88 -12.30 9.89 4.72
C ILE A 88 -12.62 8.46 5.16
N GLY A 89 -11.60 7.64 5.38
CA GLY A 89 -11.76 6.27 5.87
C GLY A 89 -12.47 6.21 7.23
N GLY A 90 -12.16 7.12 8.15
CA GLY A 90 -12.89 7.30 9.41
C GLY A 90 -14.39 7.59 9.21
N ARG A 91 -14.75 8.40 8.21
CA ARG A 91 -16.16 8.66 7.84
C ARG A 91 -16.83 7.43 7.25
N ILE A 92 -16.13 6.64 6.43
CA ILE A 92 -16.64 5.36 5.89
C ILE A 92 -16.88 4.37 7.05
N ILE A 93 -15.95 4.28 8.01
CA ILE A 93 -16.10 3.43 9.20
C ILE A 93 -17.36 3.81 9.99
N ARG A 94 -17.62 5.11 10.19
CA ARG A 94 -18.81 5.56 10.92
C ARG A 94 -20.12 5.24 10.19
N ARG A 95 -20.11 5.19 8.85
CA ARG A 95 -21.31 4.94 8.02
C ARG A 95 -21.57 3.45 7.76
N PHE A 96 -20.53 2.63 7.63
CA PHE A 96 -20.63 1.23 7.18
C PHE A 96 -19.93 0.23 8.10
N GLY A 97 -19.36 0.68 9.21
CA GLY A 97 -18.50 -0.13 10.09
C GLY A 97 -19.22 -1.23 10.87
N GLU A 98 -20.55 -1.33 10.80
CA GLU A 98 -21.33 -2.46 11.34
C GLU A 98 -21.16 -3.72 10.48
N HIS A 99 -20.90 -3.57 9.19
CA HIS A 99 -20.74 -4.68 8.26
C HIS A 99 -19.33 -4.63 7.64
N ARG A 100 -18.44 -5.52 8.10
CA ARG A 100 -17.01 -5.55 7.74
C ARG A 100 -16.80 -5.69 6.23
N ALA A 101 -17.57 -6.55 5.56
CA ALA A 101 -17.46 -6.77 4.11
C ALA A 101 -17.88 -5.52 3.31
N ARG A 102 -18.95 -4.84 3.72
CA ARG A 102 -19.45 -3.61 3.06
C ARG A 102 -18.53 -2.43 3.33
N HIS A 103 -17.98 -2.34 4.55
CA HIS A 103 -16.95 -1.37 4.88
C HIS A 103 -15.72 -1.55 3.97
N LEU A 104 -15.18 -2.76 3.88
CA LEU A 104 -14.02 -3.06 3.03
C LEU A 104 -14.32 -2.83 1.55
N LEU A 105 -15.51 -3.21 1.08
CA LEU A 105 -15.98 -2.95 -0.28
C LEU A 105 -15.95 -1.46 -0.62
N ILE A 106 -16.59 -0.63 0.20
CA ILE A 106 -16.71 0.81 -0.05
C ILE A 106 -15.34 1.49 0.06
N SER A 107 -14.53 1.12 1.05
CA SER A 107 -13.15 1.60 1.15
C SER A 107 -12.33 1.25 -0.10
N SER A 108 -12.44 0.01 -0.59
CA SER A 108 -11.70 -0.46 -1.78
C SER A 108 -12.18 0.24 -3.06
N ILE A 109 -13.48 0.54 -3.19
CA ILE A 109 -14.02 1.31 -4.32
C ILE A 109 -13.44 2.73 -4.32
N VAL A 110 -13.43 3.40 -3.16
CA VAL A 110 -12.89 4.77 -3.05
C VAL A 110 -11.38 4.78 -3.35
N GLN A 111 -10.63 3.79 -2.84
CA GLN A 111 -9.22 3.62 -3.19
C GLN A 111 -9.01 3.39 -4.68
N ALA A 112 -9.81 2.51 -5.30
CA ALA A 112 -9.72 2.23 -6.72
C ALA A 112 -9.97 3.48 -7.56
N ALA A 113 -10.89 4.37 -7.13
CA ALA A 113 -11.11 5.65 -7.80
C ALA A 113 -9.88 6.57 -7.73
N PHE A 114 -9.19 6.64 -6.59
CA PHE A 114 -7.95 7.41 -6.46
C PHE A 114 -6.81 6.84 -7.33
N ILE A 115 -6.63 5.51 -7.34
CA ILE A 115 -5.61 4.85 -8.17
C ILE A 115 -5.94 4.99 -9.66
N LEU A 116 -7.21 4.88 -10.04
CA LEU A 116 -7.65 5.11 -11.41
C LEU A 116 -7.45 6.57 -11.84
N ALA A 117 -7.73 7.54 -10.96
CA ALA A 117 -7.43 8.94 -11.23
C ALA A 117 -5.92 9.18 -11.41
N ALA A 118 -5.08 8.49 -10.63
CA ALA A 118 -3.62 8.55 -10.78
C ALA A 118 -3.17 7.97 -12.13
N LEU A 119 -3.74 6.84 -12.54
CA LEU A 119 -3.51 6.23 -13.87
C LEU A 119 -3.91 7.16 -15.01
N ILE A 120 -5.12 7.72 -14.94
CA ILE A 120 -5.63 8.64 -15.96
C ILE A 120 -4.75 9.89 -16.01
N GLY A 121 -4.43 10.48 -14.86
CA GLY A 121 -3.54 11.63 -14.78
C GLY A 121 -2.18 11.36 -15.39
N LEU A 122 -1.58 10.20 -15.09
CA LEU A 122 -0.30 9.79 -15.66
C LEU A 122 -0.40 9.61 -17.18
N TYR A 123 -1.45 8.95 -17.66
CA TYR A 123 -1.72 8.76 -19.09
C TYR A 123 -1.88 10.11 -19.81
N LEU A 124 -2.70 11.02 -19.27
CA LEU A 124 -2.94 12.34 -19.86
C LEU A 124 -1.66 13.17 -19.88
N LEU A 125 -0.90 13.20 -18.78
CA LEU A 125 0.36 13.93 -18.74
C LEU A 125 1.35 13.36 -19.77
N ASN A 126 1.50 12.04 -19.88
CA ASN A 126 2.35 11.43 -20.90
C ASN A 126 1.87 11.72 -22.33
N HIS A 127 0.55 11.81 -22.54
CA HIS A 127 -0.04 12.08 -23.85
C HIS A 127 0.08 13.56 -24.27
N TYR A 128 -0.08 14.50 -23.34
CA TYR A 128 0.01 15.94 -23.62
C TYR A 128 1.44 16.50 -23.52
N SER A 129 2.35 15.83 -22.80
CA SER A 129 3.78 16.17 -22.79
C SER A 129 4.47 15.77 -24.11
N ALA A 130 3.81 14.97 -24.95
CA ALA A 130 4.25 14.62 -26.29
C ALA A 130 3.97 15.76 -27.28
N GLU A 131 4.51 16.96 -27.02
CA GLU A 131 4.67 17.98 -28.07
C GLU A 131 5.63 17.41 -29.14
N PRO A 132 5.30 17.52 -30.44
CA PRO A 132 6.23 17.12 -31.49
C PRO A 132 7.47 18.00 -31.37
N ALA A 133 8.60 17.38 -31.03
CA ALA A 133 9.89 18.04 -30.89
C ALA A 133 10.31 18.73 -32.21
N LEU A 134 9.87 19.97 -32.40
CA LEU A 134 10.49 20.92 -33.31
C LEU A 134 11.79 21.38 -32.65
N GLY A 135 12.83 20.56 -32.88
CA GLY A 135 14.23 20.97 -32.87
C GLY A 135 14.79 21.56 -31.59
N MET A 136 15.16 20.71 -30.62
CA MET A 136 16.36 20.96 -29.82
C MET A 136 16.94 19.69 -29.20
N GLY A 137 18.01 19.19 -29.83
CA GLY A 137 19.15 18.52 -29.20
C GLY A 137 18.86 17.37 -28.23
N SER A 138 19.03 16.15 -28.74
CA SER A 138 19.39 14.97 -27.95
C SER A 138 20.63 15.23 -27.08
N MET A 139 20.45 15.70 -25.84
CA MET A 139 21.41 15.47 -24.78
C MET A 139 21.03 14.17 -24.09
N ARG A 140 21.55 13.07 -24.64
CA ARG A 140 21.74 11.82 -23.89
C ARG A 140 22.62 12.16 -22.69
N ALA A 141 22.00 12.34 -21.52
CA ALA A 141 22.72 12.44 -20.27
C ALA A 141 23.52 11.15 -20.08
N SER A 142 24.84 11.32 -20.01
CA SER A 142 25.81 10.27 -19.74
C SER A 142 25.43 9.49 -18.48
N SER A 143 25.26 8.18 -18.63
CA SER A 143 25.18 7.22 -17.54
C SER A 143 26.52 7.19 -16.77
N GLN A 144 26.60 7.93 -15.67
CA GLN A 144 27.56 7.67 -14.60
C GLN A 144 26.85 6.89 -13.48
N PRO A 145 27.37 5.75 -13.02
CA PRO A 145 26.90 5.12 -11.79
C PRO A 145 27.48 5.91 -10.62
N SER A 146 26.84 7.03 -10.29
CA SER A 146 27.12 7.76 -9.07
C SER A 146 26.08 7.35 -8.03
N LEU A 147 26.51 7.14 -6.78
CA LEU A 147 25.67 7.23 -5.58
C LEU A 147 25.16 8.68 -5.39
N ASN A 148 24.82 9.37 -6.48
CA ASN A 148 24.13 10.65 -6.44
C ASN A 148 22.67 10.34 -6.22
N PHE A 149 22.23 10.48 -4.98
CA PHE A 149 20.84 10.70 -4.66
C PHE A 149 20.32 11.81 -5.60
N PRO A 150 19.24 11.58 -6.36
CA PRO A 150 18.65 12.60 -7.21
C PRO A 150 18.48 13.87 -6.39
N THR A 151 19.25 14.90 -6.72
CA THR A 151 19.08 16.20 -6.08
C THR A 151 17.67 16.67 -6.45
N ALA A 152 16.95 17.16 -5.45
CA ALA A 152 15.54 17.59 -5.44
C ALA A 152 15.12 18.68 -6.45
N ARG A 153 15.81 18.79 -7.58
CA ARG A 153 15.68 19.87 -8.55
C ARG A 153 14.74 19.57 -9.72
N HIS A 154 14.24 18.33 -9.83
CA HIS A 154 13.25 17.92 -10.82
C HIS A 154 12.10 17.15 -10.15
N ILE A 155 11.35 17.80 -9.25
CA ILE A 155 10.05 17.27 -8.85
C ILE A 155 9.03 17.77 -9.87
N ASP A 156 8.89 17.01 -10.95
CA ASP A 156 7.93 17.32 -12.00
C ASP A 156 6.49 17.17 -11.49
N VAL A 157 5.56 17.84 -12.16
CA VAL A 157 4.11 17.82 -11.86
C VAL A 157 3.57 16.39 -11.75
N HIS A 158 4.15 15.45 -12.49
CA HIS A 158 3.89 14.01 -12.41
C HIS A 158 4.00 13.47 -10.97
N HIS A 159 5.08 13.78 -10.26
CA HIS A 159 5.34 13.26 -8.92
C HIS A 159 4.37 13.82 -7.89
N LEU A 160 4.11 15.14 -7.97
CA LEU A 160 3.15 15.84 -7.12
C LEU A 160 1.75 15.25 -7.24
N MET A 161 1.29 15.08 -8.47
CA MET A 161 -0.02 14.51 -8.77
C MET A 161 -0.15 13.09 -8.22
N LEU A 162 0.87 12.23 -8.43
CA LEU A 162 0.86 10.86 -7.93
C LEU A 162 0.82 10.80 -6.40
N ILE A 163 1.59 11.64 -5.70
CA ILE A 163 1.54 11.73 -4.22
C ILE A 163 0.13 12.14 -3.76
N VAL A 164 -0.43 13.20 -4.35
CA VAL A 164 -1.75 13.73 -3.96
C VAL A 164 -2.88 12.73 -4.19
N LEU A 165 -2.75 11.83 -5.16
CA LEU A 165 -3.76 10.83 -5.48
C LEU A 165 -3.56 9.52 -4.71
N ILE A 166 -2.32 9.03 -4.54
CA ILE A 166 -2.05 7.73 -3.90
C ILE A 166 -2.06 7.87 -2.36
N ALA A 167 -1.57 8.97 -1.79
CA ALA A 167 -1.50 9.13 -0.33
C ALA A 167 -2.86 9.09 0.38
N PRO A 168 -3.92 9.74 -0.14
CA PRO A 168 -5.24 9.58 0.45
C PRO A 168 -5.76 8.14 0.34
N ALA A 169 -5.50 7.43 -0.76
CA ALA A 169 -5.91 6.03 -0.90
C ALA A 169 -5.28 5.15 0.20
N MET A 170 -3.99 5.35 0.47
CA MET A 170 -3.29 4.63 1.54
C MET A 170 -3.76 5.03 2.94
N GLY A 171 -4.15 6.29 3.15
CA GLY A 171 -4.80 6.73 4.39
C GLY A 171 -6.12 5.99 4.65
N ILE A 172 -6.95 5.83 3.61
CA ILE A 172 -8.18 5.02 3.69
C ILE A 172 -7.84 3.57 4.00
N GLN A 173 -6.81 3.01 3.37
CA GLN A 173 -6.39 1.61 3.60
C GLN A 173 -5.99 1.38 5.05
N ASN A 174 -5.15 2.25 5.61
CA ASN A 174 -4.67 2.09 6.98
C ASN A 174 -5.81 2.21 8.00
N SER A 175 -6.74 3.14 7.79
CA SER A 175 -7.93 3.25 8.66
C SER A 175 -8.84 2.01 8.57
N THR A 176 -9.01 1.47 7.35
CA THR A 176 -9.82 0.25 7.10
C THR A 176 -9.17 -0.96 7.76
N ALA A 177 -7.87 -1.15 7.59
CA ALA A 177 -7.10 -2.20 8.24
C ALA A 177 -7.23 -2.15 9.77
N ARG A 178 -7.12 -0.94 10.35
CA ARG A 178 -7.32 -0.72 11.80
C ARG A 178 -8.74 -1.08 12.25
N ARG A 179 -9.77 -0.80 11.46
CA ARG A 179 -11.17 -1.13 11.80
C ARG A 179 -11.46 -2.62 11.68
N LEU A 180 -10.95 -3.27 10.63
CA LEU A 180 -11.12 -4.71 10.44
C LEU A 180 -10.42 -5.51 11.53
N ALA A 181 -9.33 -4.96 12.09
CA ALA A 181 -8.60 -5.50 13.24
C ALA A 181 -8.23 -6.97 13.07
N VAL A 182 -8.03 -7.42 11.81
CA VAL A 182 -7.52 -8.76 11.56
C VAL A 182 -6.09 -8.80 12.08
N PRO A 183 -5.78 -9.66 13.06
CA PRO A 183 -4.49 -9.57 13.73
C PRO A 183 -3.34 -9.85 12.77
N ASP A 184 -2.21 -9.19 13.01
CA ASP A 184 -0.93 -9.39 12.30
C ASP A 184 -0.87 -9.02 10.80
N LEU A 185 -1.98 -8.55 10.22
CA LEU A 185 -2.06 -8.17 8.80
C LEU A 185 -1.88 -6.68 8.46
N PRO A 186 -2.13 -5.69 9.36
CA PRO A 186 -1.95 -4.29 8.97
C PRO A 186 -0.46 -4.00 8.71
N THR A 187 -0.17 -3.34 7.58
CA THR A 187 1.18 -2.95 7.15
C THR A 187 1.91 -2.08 8.16
N THR A 188 1.16 -1.29 8.93
CA THR A 188 1.67 -0.43 10.01
C THR A 188 2.14 -1.20 11.25
N VAL A 189 1.79 -2.48 11.36
CA VAL A 189 2.14 -3.34 12.50
C VAL A 189 3.30 -4.28 12.12
N LEU A 190 3.87 -4.17 10.91
CA LEU A 190 4.92 -5.06 10.40
C LEU A 190 6.11 -5.19 11.36
N THR A 191 6.54 -4.10 11.99
CA THR A 191 7.62 -4.15 12.97
C THR A 191 7.25 -5.04 14.15
N MET A 192 6.04 -4.90 14.71
CA MET A 192 5.54 -5.79 15.76
C MET A 192 5.33 -7.22 15.24
N THR A 193 4.95 -7.40 13.98
CA THR A 193 4.82 -8.72 13.33
C THR A 193 6.16 -9.43 13.27
N VAL A 194 7.21 -8.75 12.80
CA VAL A 194 8.58 -9.30 12.70
C VAL A 194 9.15 -9.55 14.10
N THR A 195 9.04 -8.57 15.01
CA THR A 195 9.46 -8.74 16.40
C THR A 195 8.71 -9.87 17.07
N GLY A 196 7.40 -10.02 16.82
CA GLY A 196 6.59 -11.12 17.30
C GLY A 196 7.05 -12.47 16.77
N ILE A 197 7.35 -12.59 15.46
CA ILE A 197 7.95 -13.81 14.90
C ILE A 197 9.24 -14.17 15.64
N VAL A 198 10.15 -13.21 15.80
CA VAL A 198 11.46 -13.45 16.42
C VAL A 198 11.33 -13.76 17.92
N ALA A 199 10.50 -13.00 18.65
CA ALA A 199 10.28 -13.19 20.08
C ALA A 199 9.60 -14.54 20.35
N ASP A 200 8.59 -14.92 19.57
CA ASP A 200 7.87 -16.18 19.75
C ASP A 200 8.74 -17.39 19.40
N THR A 201 9.74 -17.25 18.51
CA THR A 201 10.73 -18.32 18.27
C THR A 201 11.70 -18.53 19.44
N SER A 202 11.84 -17.54 20.32
CA SER A 202 12.74 -17.62 21.49
C SER A 202 12.06 -18.19 22.74
N ALA A 203 10.73 -18.13 22.83
CA ALA A 203 9.94 -18.65 23.96
C ALA A 203 9.32 -20.02 23.61
N HIS A 204 9.86 -21.10 24.17
CA HIS A 204 9.27 -22.44 24.03
C HIS A 204 7.93 -22.54 24.78
N GLY A 205 6.81 -22.20 24.13
CA GLY A 205 5.49 -22.42 24.72
C GLY A 205 4.28 -21.85 23.98
N HIS A 206 3.51 -22.73 23.35
CA HIS A 206 2.05 -22.68 23.15
C HIS A 206 1.37 -21.57 22.31
N GLU A 207 2.03 -20.50 21.86
CA GLU A 207 1.44 -19.53 20.89
C GLU A 207 1.87 -19.75 19.42
N MET A 208 2.26 -20.99 19.07
CA MET A 208 2.80 -21.41 17.76
C MET A 208 1.82 -21.25 16.56
N SER A 209 0.55 -20.89 16.82
CA SER A 209 -0.55 -20.85 15.85
C SER A 209 -0.75 -19.52 15.11
N LYS A 210 0.12 -18.52 15.32
CA LYS A 210 0.03 -17.19 14.69
C LYS A 210 1.19 -16.90 13.71
N LEU A 211 2.21 -17.76 13.68
CA LEU A 211 3.44 -17.56 12.92
C LEU A 211 3.22 -17.65 11.41
N GLY A 212 2.31 -18.53 10.94
CA GLY A 212 2.02 -18.69 9.52
C GLY A 212 1.41 -17.44 8.91
N ARG A 213 0.39 -16.86 9.55
CA ARG A 213 -0.26 -15.63 9.09
C ARG A 213 0.70 -14.43 9.07
N ARG A 214 1.54 -14.29 10.11
CA ARG A 214 2.57 -13.24 10.21
C ARG A 214 3.57 -13.32 9.06
N ALA A 215 4.06 -14.53 8.77
CA ALA A 215 4.98 -14.75 7.66
C ALA A 215 4.34 -14.41 6.30
N VAL A 216 3.07 -14.77 6.08
CA VAL A 216 2.33 -14.41 4.86
C VAL A 216 2.24 -12.90 4.68
N ALA A 217 1.96 -12.14 5.74
CA ALA A 217 1.91 -10.68 5.68
C ALA A 217 3.27 -10.06 5.30
N VAL A 218 4.35 -10.50 5.95
CA VAL A 218 5.71 -10.04 5.67
C VAL A 218 6.11 -10.36 4.23
N LEU A 219 5.85 -11.59 3.78
CA LEU A 219 6.15 -12.02 2.42
C LEU A 219 5.32 -11.26 1.38
N ALA A 220 4.03 -11.03 1.63
CA ALA A 220 3.17 -10.28 0.72
C ALA A 220 3.68 -8.85 0.53
N MET A 221 4.08 -8.19 1.62
CA MET A 221 4.65 -6.85 1.56
C MET A 221 6.00 -6.82 0.82
N PHE A 222 6.88 -7.78 1.13
CA PHE A 222 8.18 -7.91 0.45
C PHE A 222 8.00 -8.17 -1.05
N LEU A 223 7.11 -9.07 -1.43
CA LEU A 223 6.80 -9.36 -2.84
C LEU A 223 6.21 -8.15 -3.55
N GLY A 224 5.32 -7.40 -2.89
CA GLY A 224 4.80 -6.13 -3.41
C GLY A 224 5.92 -5.15 -3.71
N ALA A 225 6.80 -4.91 -2.74
CA ALA A 225 7.94 -4.01 -2.89
C ALA A 225 8.93 -4.50 -3.98
N LEU A 226 9.19 -5.81 -4.04
CA LEU A 226 10.05 -6.41 -5.06
C LEU A 226 9.47 -6.25 -6.46
N THR A 227 8.17 -6.51 -6.63
CA THR A 227 7.46 -6.30 -7.90
C THR A 227 7.48 -4.83 -8.30
N GLY A 228 7.22 -3.91 -7.37
CA GLY A 228 7.28 -2.47 -7.63
C GLY A 228 8.67 -2.00 -8.03
N ALA A 229 9.70 -2.43 -7.31
CA ALA A 229 11.09 -2.09 -7.64
C ALA A 229 11.52 -2.66 -9.00
N ALA A 230 11.15 -3.91 -9.30
CA ALA A 230 11.47 -4.54 -10.58
C ALA A 230 10.76 -3.85 -11.76
N LEU A 231 9.48 -3.47 -11.61
CA LEU A 231 8.76 -2.72 -12.63
C LEU A 231 9.29 -1.29 -12.79
N GLN A 232 9.63 -0.63 -11.69
CA GLN A 232 10.19 0.72 -11.72
C GLN A 232 11.55 0.75 -12.41
N SER A 233 12.40 -0.26 -12.21
CA SER A 233 13.70 -0.35 -12.89
C SER A 233 13.60 -0.38 -14.43
N LYS A 234 12.42 -0.70 -14.96
CA LYS A 234 12.11 -0.72 -16.39
C LYS A 234 11.33 0.51 -16.87
N GLY A 235 11.02 1.47 -15.98
CA GLY A 235 10.25 2.68 -16.29
C GLY A 235 8.74 2.46 -16.44
N HIS A 236 8.19 1.37 -15.89
CA HIS A 236 6.77 1.01 -16.04
C HIS A 236 5.90 1.44 -14.86
N GLU A 237 5.81 2.75 -14.62
CA GLU A 237 4.99 3.34 -13.55
C GLU A 237 3.49 3.08 -13.74
N ASP A 238 3.05 3.08 -14.99
CA ASP A 238 1.69 2.74 -15.42
C ASP A 238 1.33 1.29 -15.06
N ILE A 239 2.22 0.34 -15.32
CA ILE A 239 1.99 -1.08 -14.99
C ILE A 239 1.87 -1.27 -13.48
N ILE A 240 2.67 -0.56 -12.67
CA ILE A 240 2.59 -0.64 -11.20
C ILE A 240 1.18 -0.24 -10.72
N LEU A 241 0.67 0.88 -11.23
CA LEU A 241 -0.67 1.34 -10.88
C LEU A 241 -1.77 0.43 -11.43
N MET A 242 -1.59 -0.18 -12.62
CA MET A 242 -2.52 -1.18 -13.17
C MET A 242 -2.57 -2.44 -12.31
N VAL A 243 -1.43 -2.92 -11.82
CA VAL A 243 -1.36 -4.07 -10.90
C VAL A 243 -2.07 -3.72 -9.59
N ALA A 244 -1.81 -2.53 -9.01
CA ALA A 244 -2.51 -2.08 -7.81
C ALA A 244 -4.03 -2.01 -8.01
N LEU A 245 -4.48 -1.48 -9.15
CA LEU A 245 -5.90 -1.42 -9.51
C LEU A 245 -6.51 -2.81 -9.69
N ALA A 246 -5.83 -3.74 -10.37
CA ALA A 246 -6.28 -5.12 -10.54
C ALA A 246 -6.45 -5.83 -9.19
N CYS A 247 -5.50 -5.63 -8.28
CA CYS A 247 -5.59 -6.14 -6.91
C CYS A 247 -6.80 -5.55 -6.16
N LEU A 248 -7.06 -4.24 -6.27
CA LEU A 248 -8.24 -3.61 -5.66
C LEU A 248 -9.55 -4.13 -6.26
N LEU A 249 -9.62 -4.32 -7.58
CA LEU A 249 -10.78 -4.90 -8.26
C LEU A 249 -11.04 -6.34 -7.81
N ALA A 250 -10.00 -7.13 -7.56
CA ALA A 250 -10.15 -8.47 -6.98
C ALA A 250 -10.72 -8.41 -5.55
N VAL A 251 -10.26 -7.48 -4.70
CA VAL A 251 -10.87 -7.26 -3.37
C VAL A 251 -12.34 -6.85 -3.50
N ILE A 252 -12.66 -5.93 -4.40
CA ILE A 252 -14.03 -5.50 -4.68
C ILE A 252 -14.89 -6.69 -5.11
N GLY A 253 -14.41 -7.53 -6.03
CA GLY A 253 -15.11 -8.74 -6.48
C GLY A 253 -15.37 -9.73 -5.34
N MET A 254 -14.36 -9.99 -4.50
CA MET A 254 -14.50 -10.86 -3.32
C MET A 254 -15.57 -10.33 -2.35
N MET A 255 -15.61 -9.02 -2.12
CA MET A 255 -16.53 -8.39 -1.17
C MET A 255 -17.93 -8.16 -1.74
N LEU A 256 -18.08 -7.89 -3.04
CA LEU A 256 -19.38 -7.72 -3.71
C LEU A 256 -20.26 -8.95 -3.54
N ALA A 257 -19.69 -10.14 -3.76
CA ALA A 257 -20.39 -11.41 -3.58
C ALA A 257 -20.89 -11.64 -2.13
N HIS A 258 -20.33 -10.91 -1.16
CA HIS A 258 -20.63 -11.06 0.26
C HIS A 258 -21.21 -9.79 0.89
N ALA A 259 -21.56 -8.77 0.08
CA ALA A 259 -22.07 -7.49 0.56
C ALA A 259 -23.43 -7.58 1.27
N HIS A 260 -24.18 -8.65 1.00
CA HIS A 260 -25.46 -8.99 1.62
C HIS A 260 -25.37 -10.26 2.50
N SER A 261 -24.17 -10.82 2.69
CA SER A 261 -24.00 -12.06 3.45
C SER A 261 -24.26 -11.82 4.93
N THR A 262 -25.02 -12.70 5.57
CA THR A 262 -25.23 -12.70 7.03
C THR A 262 -24.14 -13.45 7.79
N ALA A 263 -23.06 -13.86 7.12
CA ALA A 263 -21.96 -14.58 7.73
C ALA A 263 -21.38 -13.83 8.94
N ALA A 264 -20.98 -14.58 9.97
CA ALA A 264 -20.47 -14.02 11.23
C ALA A 264 -19.19 -13.18 11.05
N TRP A 265 -18.36 -13.48 10.04
CA TRP A 265 -17.18 -12.67 9.72
C TRP A 265 -17.55 -11.37 8.99
N ALA A 266 -18.70 -11.31 8.31
CA ALA A 266 -19.16 -10.18 7.50
C ALA A 266 -19.96 -9.16 8.33
N THR A 267 -20.82 -9.65 9.24
CA THR A 267 -21.56 -8.81 10.19
C THR A 267 -20.77 -8.75 11.50
N ALA A 268 -20.41 -7.56 11.98
CA ALA A 268 -19.80 -7.43 13.31
C ALA A 268 -20.87 -7.69 14.38
N ARG A 269 -21.28 -8.94 14.58
CA ARG A 269 -22.10 -9.31 15.74
C ARG A 269 -21.17 -9.40 16.94
N HIS A 270 -21.22 -8.39 17.78
CA HIS A 270 -20.88 -8.52 19.20
C HIS A 270 -22.00 -9.29 19.90
#